data_AF-I8QP61-F1
#
_entry.id   AF-I8QP61-F1
#
_cell.length_a   1.000
_cell.length_b   1.000
_cell.length_c   1.000
_cell.angle_alpha   90.00
_cell.angle_beta   90.00
_cell.angle_gamma   90.00
#
_symmetry.space_group_name_H-M   'P 1'
#
loop_
_entity.id
_entity.type
_entity.pdbx_description
1 polymer ?
#
loop_
_entity_poly.entity_id
_entity_poly.type
_entity_poly.pdbx_seq_one_letter_code
_entity_poly.pdbx_strand_id
1 'polypeptide(L)' 'MEIADSTVAVVRDTFAEEQVPVVLAILREYGTEEFHYEPDRVHRAIVKLGQGRVDHIRRYLNVARADYRDVLYYSGDY' A
#
# COMPACT_ATOMS: atom_id res chain seq x y z
N MET A 1 -2.70 10.84 -6.98
CA MET A 1 -1.54 10.12 -7.55
C MET A 1 -2.03 8.85 -8.21
N GLU A 2 -1.44 8.47 -9.34
CA GLU A 2 -1.72 7.23 -10.06
C GLU A 2 -1.07 6.02 -9.36
N ILE A 3 -1.74 4.86 -9.36
CA ILE A 3 -1.21 3.61 -8.80
C ILE A 3 -0.64 2.80 -9.95
N ALA A 4 0.59 2.30 -9.80
CA ALA A 4 1.22 1.48 -10.83
C ALA A 4 0.43 0.20 -11.10
N ASP A 5 0.42 -0.23 -12.37
CA ASP A 5 -0.30 -1.43 -12.81
C ASP A 5 0.13 -2.70 -12.05
N SER A 6 1.41 -2.80 -11.69
CA SER A 6 1.96 -3.87 -10.86
C SER A 6 1.28 -3.94 -9.50
N THR A 7 1.06 -2.80 -8.84
CA THR A 7 0.33 -2.71 -7.58
C THR A 7 -1.15 -3.04 -7.77
N VAL A 8 -1.78 -2.59 -8.86
CA VAL A 8 -3.19 -2.90 -9.15
C VAL A 8 -3.40 -4.40 -9.31
N ALA A 9 -2.50 -5.09 -10.02
CA ALA A 9 -2.55 -6.55 -10.19
C ALA A 9 -2.50 -7.27 -8.83
N VAL A 10 -1.54 -6.92 -7.98
CA VAL A 10 -1.39 -7.54 -6.65
C VAL A 10 -2.63 -7.29 -5.77
N VAL A 11 -3.24 -6.10 -5.83
CA VAL A 11 -4.48 -5.82 -5.08
C VAL A 11 -5.63 -6.70 -5.55
N ARG A 12 -5.79 -6.88 -6.86
CA ARG A 12 -6.84 -7.74 -7.43
C ARG A 12 -6.64 -9.21 -7.08
N ASP A 13 -5.40 -9.66 -6.99
CA ASP A 13 -5.09 -11.05 -6.61
C ASP A 13 -5.26 -11.30 -5.09
N THR A 14 -5.22 -10.25 -4.28
CA THR A 14 -5.20 -10.36 -2.80
C THR A 14 -6.58 -10.14 -2.16
N PHE A 15 -7.44 -9.33 -2.77
CA PHE A 15 -8.70 -8.88 -2.16
C PHE A 15 -9.92 -9.34 -2.95
N ALA A 16 -11.08 -9.43 -2.27
CA ALA A 16 -12.35 -9.64 -2.96
C ALA A 16 -12.67 -8.46 -3.89
N GLU A 17 -13.38 -8.71 -4.99
CA GLU A 17 -13.65 -7.72 -6.04
C GLU A 17 -14.31 -6.45 -5.48
N GLU A 18 -15.20 -6.59 -4.51
CA GLU A 18 -15.91 -5.47 -3.86
C GLU A 18 -14.97 -4.62 -2.99
N GLN A 19 -13.85 -5.19 -2.54
CA GLN A 19 -12.86 -4.51 -1.70
C GLN A 19 -11.78 -3.80 -2.52
N VAL A 20 -11.54 -4.22 -3.77
CA VAL A 20 -10.49 -3.64 -4.63
C VAL A 20 -10.61 -2.10 -4.75
N PRO A 21 -11.79 -1.51 -5.04
CA PRO A 21 -11.92 -0.06 -5.16
C PRO A 21 -11.54 0.69 -3.89
N VAL A 22 -11.94 0.17 -2.71
CA VAL A 22 -11.63 0.82 -1.43
C VAL A 22 -10.14 0.70 -1.10
N VAL A 23 -9.50 -0.45 -1.35
CA VAL A 23 -8.06 -0.62 -1.13
C VAL A 23 -7.24 0.32 -2.02
N LEU A 24 -7.56 0.40 -3.31
CA LEU A 24 -6.88 1.32 -4.24
C LEU A 24 -7.07 2.78 -3.84
N ALA A 25 -8.26 3.17 -3.36
CA ALA A 25 -8.50 4.52 -2.85
C ALA A 25 -7.61 4.85 -1.65
N ILE A 26 -7.38 3.89 -0.73
CA ILE A 26 -6.51 4.06 0.44
C ILE A 26 -5.05 4.21 0.01
N LEU A 27 -4.57 3.35 -0.88
CA LEU A 27 -3.17 3.40 -1.35
C LEU A 27 -2.83 4.70 -2.08
N ARG A 28 -3.81 5.30 -2.79
CA ARG A 28 -3.64 6.60 -3.47
C ARG A 28 -3.29 7.74 -2.54
N GLU A 29 -3.48 7.58 -1.23
CA GLU A 29 -3.12 8.59 -0.25
C GLU A 29 -1.63 8.60 0.13
N TYR A 30 -0.84 7.60 -0.31
CA TYR A 30 0.62 7.58 -0.16
C TYR A 30 1.28 7.95 -1.48
N GLY A 31 2.24 8.89 -1.47
CA GLY A 31 2.87 9.46 -2.68
C GLY A 31 2.27 10.81 -3.12
N THR A 32 1.40 11.40 -2.31
CA THR A 32 0.87 12.77 -2.51
C THR A 32 1.72 13.87 -1.86
N GLU A 33 2.69 13.50 -1.04
CA GLU A 33 3.55 14.42 -0.29
C GLU A 33 4.99 14.27 -0.78
N GLU A 34 5.79 15.34 -0.72
CA GLU A 34 7.18 15.34 -1.23
C GLU A 34 8.11 14.35 -0.52
N PHE A 35 7.78 13.97 0.71
CA PHE A 35 8.52 13.02 1.53
C PHE A 35 7.97 11.58 1.43
N HIS A 36 6.94 11.33 0.63
CA HIS A 36 6.47 9.99 0.34
C HIS A 36 7.30 9.36 -0.79
N TYR A 37 8.41 8.74 -0.42
CA TYR A 37 9.33 8.11 -1.36
C TYR A 37 8.86 6.72 -1.81
N GLU A 38 9.28 6.34 -3.01
CA GLU A 38 9.13 4.97 -3.54
C GLU A 38 7.68 4.43 -3.52
N PRO A 39 6.68 5.20 -4.02
CA PRO A 39 5.27 4.92 -3.80
C PRO A 39 4.87 3.50 -4.22
N ASP A 40 5.32 3.04 -5.39
CA ASP A 40 5.00 1.69 -5.88
C ASP A 40 5.59 0.57 -5.00
N ARG A 41 6.83 0.71 -4.50
CA ARG A 41 7.42 -0.26 -3.55
C ARG A 41 6.63 -0.27 -2.24
N VAL A 42 6.32 0.92 -1.72
CA VAL A 42 5.59 1.07 -0.46
C VAL A 42 4.17 0.53 -0.59
N HIS A 43 3.45 0.78 -1.69
CA HIS A 43 2.10 0.25 -1.90
C HIS A 43 2.10 -1.28 -1.88
N ARG A 44 3.01 -1.93 -2.61
CA ARG A 44 3.12 -3.39 -2.58
C ARG A 44 3.46 -3.93 -1.19
N ALA A 45 4.36 -3.27 -0.47
CA ALA A 45 4.68 -3.62 0.91
C ALA A 45 3.46 -3.51 1.84
N ILE A 46 2.68 -2.43 1.72
CA ILE A 46 1.41 -2.25 2.45
C ILE A 46 0.43 -3.37 2.12
N VAL A 47 0.27 -3.73 0.83
CA VAL A 47 -0.64 -4.81 0.41
C VAL A 47 -0.21 -6.16 0.98
N LYS A 48 1.09 -6.47 0.91
CA LYS A 48 1.70 -7.69 1.46
C LYS A 48 1.48 -7.80 2.98
N LEU A 49 1.73 -6.72 3.72
CA LEU A 49 1.49 -6.65 5.17
C LEU A 49 -0.01 -6.62 5.52
N GLY A 50 -0.84 -6.15 4.60
CA GLY A 50 -2.29 -6.08 4.71
C GLY A 50 -2.97 -7.45 4.82
N GLN A 51 -2.41 -8.47 4.17
CA GLN A 51 -2.93 -9.84 4.16
C GLN A 51 -4.44 -9.93 3.83
N GLY A 52 -4.89 -9.18 2.82
CA GLY A 52 -6.30 -9.18 2.39
C GLY A 52 -7.26 -8.45 3.34
N ARG A 53 -6.77 -7.72 4.35
CA ARG A 53 -7.62 -6.98 5.30
C ARG A 53 -7.51 -5.47 5.11
N VAL A 54 -8.63 -4.82 4.79
CA VAL A 54 -8.69 -3.37 4.50
C VAL A 54 -8.25 -2.51 5.70
N ASP A 55 -8.57 -2.93 6.92
CA ASP A 55 -8.14 -2.26 8.15
C ASP A 55 -6.62 -2.32 8.35
N HIS A 56 -5.96 -3.41 7.94
CA HIS A 56 -4.51 -3.46 7.91
C HIS A 56 -3.90 -2.54 6.86
N ILE A 57 -4.51 -2.40 5.68
CA ILE A 57 -4.05 -1.44 4.66
C ILE A 57 -4.03 -0.03 5.25
N ARG A 58 -5.10 0.38 5.94
CA ARG A 58 -5.15 1.67 6.67
C ARG A 58 -4.07 1.78 7.73
N ARG A 59 -3.82 0.71 8.51
CA ARG A 59 -2.77 0.69 9.53
C ARG A 59 -1.39 0.93 8.93
N TYR A 60 -1.00 0.16 7.92
CA TYR A 60 0.34 0.26 7.34
C TYR A 60 0.52 1.50 6.46
N LEU A 61 -0.55 2.06 5.90
CA LEU A 61 -0.52 3.40 5.31
C LEU A 61 -0.08 4.46 6.34
N ASN A 62 -0.63 4.41 7.55
CA ASN A 62 -0.26 5.36 8.61
C ASN A 62 1.18 5.16 9.09
N VAL A 63 1.67 3.91 9.11
CA VAL A 63 3.09 3.62 9.37
C VAL A 63 3.96 4.24 8.27
N ALA A 64 3.62 4.03 6.99
CA ALA A 64 4.39 4.58 5.88
C ALA A 64 4.47 6.11 5.87
N ARG A 65 3.39 6.78 6.26
CA ARG A 65 3.34 8.24 6.41
C ARG A 65 4.30 8.76 7.48
N ALA A 66 4.50 8.00 8.55
CA ALA A 66 5.44 8.35 9.62
C ALA A 66 6.88 8.04 9.20
N ASP A 67 7.12 6.81 8.74
CA ASP A 67 8.38 6.39 8.13
C ASP A 67 8.13 5.22 7.17
N TYR A 68 8.39 5.44 5.87
CA TYR A 68 8.16 4.42 4.86
C TYR A 68 9.14 3.25 4.97
N ARG A 69 10.31 3.49 5.55
CA ARG A 69 11.35 2.48 5.75
C ARG A 69 10.91 1.39 6.71
N ASP A 70 10.07 1.73 7.69
CA ASP A 70 9.48 0.75 8.59
C ASP A 70 8.61 -0.25 7.83
N VAL A 71 7.78 0.24 6.90
CA VAL A 71 6.92 -0.62 6.08
C VAL A 71 7.74 -1.53 5.19
N LEU A 72 8.80 -1.03 4.56
CA LEU A 72 9.71 -1.83 3.76
C LEU A 72 10.46 -2.88 4.61
N TYR A 73 10.91 -2.50 5.81
CA TYR A 73 11.56 -3.41 6.73
C TYR A 73 10.60 -4.52 7.20
N TYR A 74 9.37 -4.18 7.62
CA TYR A 74 8.39 -5.17 8.07
C TYR A 74 7.95 -6.13 6.97
N SER A 75 7.86 -5.65 5.73
CA SER A 75 7.53 -6.51 4.60
C SER A 75 8.72 -7.37 4.14
N GLY A 76 9.94 -7.07 4.59
CA GLY A 76 11.17 -7.71 4.13
C GLY A 76 11.60 -7.25 2.73
N ASP A 77 11.17 -6.06 2.32
CA ASP A 77 11.49 -5.42 1.03
C ASP A 77 12.39 -4.18 1.23
N TYR A 78 13.22 -4.15 2.29
CA TYR A 78 14.18 -3.08 2.59
C TYR A 78 15.38 -3.12 1.64
#